data_AF-A0A1Y1BSM2-F1
#
_entry.id   AF-A0A1Y1BSM2-F1
#
_cell.length_a   1.000
_cell.length_b   1.000
_cell.length_c   1.000
_cell.angle_alpha   90.00
_cell.angle_beta   90.00
_cell.angle_gamma   90.00
#
_symmetry.space_group_name_H-M   'P 1'
#
loop_
_entity.id
_entity.type
_entity.pdbx_description
1 polymer ?
#
loop_
_entity_poly.entity_id
_entity_poly.type
_entity_poly.pdbx_seq_one_letter_code
_entity_poly.pdbx_strand_id
1 'polypeptide(L)'
;MRWICKTLGVILSISVVGIIDAQAISSEPAFPRFTQTEGKHDADGLPLSGVKLCVLPDRAPCFEMPAAPVSGSSKEHYQFGLNPRSERLPIASGGSWVFFSGMFSGGGSGMLERVAVLRYGANGKIENLMPEITETEMADRAMWKVPEVSPYPLFVRADYVWGKDESHFEKHFFEVDAWAFDPAISQYKKRFSYRTAKRYDRGEGSDHVLSAERAEILRRLTAGK
;
A
#
# COMPACT_ATOMS: atom_id res chain seq x y z
N MET A 1 71.47 -23.97 -47.53
CA MET A 1 70.84 -24.43 -46.28
C MET A 1 70.02 -23.28 -45.72
N ARG A 2 68.69 -23.42 -45.65
CA ARG A 2 67.78 -22.35 -45.22
C ARG A 2 67.37 -22.60 -43.76
N TRP A 3 67.54 -21.57 -42.94
CA TRP A 3 67.28 -21.58 -41.50
C TRP A 3 65.84 -21.11 -41.24
N ILE A 4 65.07 -21.87 -40.45
CA ILE A 4 63.68 -21.58 -40.09
C ILE A 4 63.66 -21.16 -38.61
N CYS A 5 63.43 -19.88 -38.33
CA CYS A 5 63.13 -19.39 -36.99
C CYS A 5 61.66 -19.68 -36.66
N LYS A 6 61.41 -20.41 -35.58
CA LYS A 6 60.09 -20.62 -34.98
C LYS A 6 59.76 -19.44 -34.06
N THR A 7 58.66 -18.74 -34.30
CA THR A 7 58.07 -17.78 -33.36
C THR A 7 56.97 -18.46 -32.53
N LEU A 8 57.17 -18.49 -31.21
CA LEU A 8 56.19 -18.82 -30.18
C LEU A 8 55.18 -17.67 -30.02
N GLY A 9 53.92 -18.02 -29.80
CA GLY A 9 52.79 -17.09 -29.76
C GLY A 9 52.52 -16.42 -28.41
N VAL A 10 51.54 -15.54 -28.44
CA VAL A 10 50.77 -15.08 -27.26
C VAL A 10 49.32 -14.95 -27.73
N ILE A 11 48.44 -15.85 -27.26
CA ILE A 11 47.00 -15.69 -27.39
C ILE A 11 46.55 -14.90 -26.16
N LEU A 12 46.20 -13.63 -26.37
CA LEU A 12 45.55 -12.80 -25.35
C LEU A 12 44.07 -13.19 -25.30
N SER A 13 43.70 -13.97 -24.29
CA SER A 13 42.31 -14.27 -23.95
C SER A 13 41.69 -13.02 -23.30
N ILE A 14 40.89 -12.27 -24.06
CA ILE A 14 40.07 -11.20 -23.50
C ILE A 14 38.84 -11.87 -22.86
N SER A 15 38.84 -11.98 -21.54
CA SER A 15 37.66 -12.33 -20.77
C SER A 15 36.68 -11.15 -20.82
N VAL A 16 35.70 -11.23 -21.72
CA VAL A 16 34.53 -10.34 -21.69
C VAL A 16 33.69 -10.76 -20.48
N VAL A 17 33.87 -10.06 -19.36
CA VAL A 17 32.91 -10.08 -18.26
C VAL A 17 31.66 -9.37 -18.78
N GLY A 18 30.72 -10.16 -19.30
CA GLY A 18 29.39 -9.69 -19.62
C GLY A 18 28.77 -9.13 -18.35
N ILE A 19 28.64 -7.81 -18.30
CA ILE A 19 27.78 -7.12 -17.35
C ILE A 19 26.40 -7.72 -17.59
N ILE A 20 25.86 -8.39 -16.58
CA ILE A 20 24.47 -8.84 -16.60
C ILE A 20 23.67 -7.55 -16.72
N ASP A 21 23.13 -7.31 -17.92
CA ASP A 21 22.21 -6.23 -18.20
C ASP A 21 21.15 -6.26 -17.10
N ALA A 22 21.09 -5.16 -16.34
CA ALA A 22 19.93 -4.84 -15.54
C ALA A 22 18.75 -4.87 -16.51
N GLN A 23 17.99 -5.97 -16.48
CA GLN A 23 16.74 -6.08 -17.23
C GLN A 23 15.98 -4.79 -16.99
N ALA A 24 15.67 -4.08 -18.06
CA ALA A 24 14.85 -2.88 -18.02
C ALA A 24 13.64 -3.20 -17.16
N ILE A 25 13.61 -2.64 -15.95
CA ILE A 25 12.43 -2.69 -15.09
C ILE A 25 11.35 -2.05 -15.96
N SER A 26 10.42 -2.86 -16.47
CA SER A 26 9.29 -2.37 -17.26
C SER A 26 8.71 -1.18 -16.53
N SER A 27 8.77 0.01 -17.14
CA SER A 27 8.29 1.22 -16.50
C SER A 27 6.82 1.03 -16.16
N GLU A 28 6.45 1.25 -14.89
CA GLU A 28 5.05 1.19 -14.50
C GLU A 28 4.27 2.28 -15.27
N PRO A 29 3.06 1.98 -15.77
CA PRO A 29 2.26 2.99 -16.44
C PRO A 29 1.83 4.08 -15.46
N ALA A 30 1.68 5.31 -15.96
CA ALA A 30 1.06 6.37 -15.17
C ALA A 30 -0.43 6.07 -15.02
N PHE A 31 -0.94 6.06 -13.78
CA PHE A 31 -2.39 6.00 -13.55
C PHE A 31 -3.09 7.14 -14.31
N PRO A 32 -4.15 6.88 -15.10
CA PRO A 32 -4.86 7.93 -15.81
C PRO A 32 -5.41 9.04 -14.90
N ARG A 33 -5.93 10.12 -15.50
CA ARG A 33 -6.75 11.07 -14.75
C ARG A 33 -8.02 10.37 -14.28
N PHE A 34 -8.51 10.73 -13.11
CA PHE A 34 -9.67 10.10 -12.52
C PHE A 34 -10.55 11.10 -11.77
N THR A 35 -11.75 10.64 -11.43
CA THR A 35 -12.67 11.28 -10.49
C THR A 35 -12.99 10.31 -9.37
N GLN A 36 -13.38 10.84 -8.22
CA GLN A 36 -13.85 10.06 -7.09
C GLN A 36 -15.24 10.53 -6.67
N THR A 37 -16.08 9.60 -6.22
CA THR A 37 -17.43 9.90 -5.73
C THR A 37 -17.75 9.07 -4.50
N GLU A 38 -18.62 9.60 -3.66
CA GLU A 38 -19.24 8.81 -2.60
C GLU A 38 -20.06 7.64 -3.16
N GLY A 39 -20.33 6.67 -2.28
CA GLY A 39 -21.28 5.59 -2.53
C GLY A 39 -22.72 6.10 -2.50
N LYS A 40 -23.66 5.19 -2.77
CA LYS A 40 -25.08 5.46 -2.53
C LYS A 40 -25.34 5.43 -1.03
N HIS A 41 -26.30 6.23 -0.57
CA HIS A 41 -26.76 6.22 0.82
C HIS A 41 -28.26 5.96 0.89
N ASP A 42 -28.74 5.43 2.01
CA ASP A 42 -30.17 5.40 2.32
C ASP A 42 -30.66 6.76 2.87
N ALA A 43 -31.92 6.81 3.30
CA ALA A 43 -32.54 8.03 3.81
C ALA A 43 -31.88 8.57 5.09
N ASP A 44 -31.19 7.71 5.84
CA ASP A 44 -30.51 8.05 7.10
C ASP A 44 -29.02 8.38 6.86
N GLY A 45 -28.56 8.36 5.61
CA GLY A 45 -27.17 8.63 5.24
C GLY A 45 -26.25 7.42 5.42
N LEU A 46 -26.78 6.23 5.69
CA LEU A 46 -25.95 5.02 5.79
C LEU A 46 -25.53 4.56 4.39
N PRO A 47 -24.25 4.20 4.20
CA PRO A 47 -23.76 3.76 2.91
C PRO A 47 -24.37 2.42 2.49
N LEU A 48 -24.89 2.40 1.26
CA LEU A 48 -25.44 1.22 0.57
C LEU A 48 -24.47 0.65 -0.47
N SER A 49 -23.41 1.39 -0.82
CA SER A 49 -22.36 0.96 -1.73
C SER A 49 -21.02 1.58 -1.37
N GLY A 50 -19.93 1.06 -1.95
CA GLY A 50 -18.59 1.62 -1.76
C GLY A 50 -18.39 2.96 -2.49
N VAL A 51 -17.40 3.74 -2.04
CA VAL A 51 -16.85 4.88 -2.80
C VAL A 51 -16.29 4.40 -4.13
N LYS A 52 -16.31 5.27 -5.14
CA LYS A 52 -15.85 4.93 -6.49
C LYS A 52 -14.69 5.81 -6.94
N LEU A 53 -13.79 5.22 -7.70
CA LEU A 53 -12.76 5.92 -8.48
C LEU A 53 -12.90 5.52 -9.95
N CYS A 54 -13.15 6.48 -10.83
CA CYS A 54 -13.43 6.25 -12.25
C CYS A 54 -12.45 7.03 -13.14
N VAL A 55 -11.90 6.36 -14.16
CA VAL A 55 -10.95 6.94 -15.11
C VAL A 55 -11.64 7.90 -16.09
N LEU A 56 -11.02 9.07 -16.33
CA LEU A 56 -11.49 10.10 -17.26
C LEU A 56 -10.92 9.88 -18.68
N PRO A 57 -11.58 10.41 -19.73
CA PRO A 57 -12.78 11.26 -19.70
C PRO A 57 -14.10 10.48 -19.57
N ASP A 58 -14.12 9.22 -19.98
CA ASP A 58 -15.34 8.43 -20.14
C ASP A 58 -15.98 8.00 -18.81
N ARG A 59 -15.32 8.28 -17.68
CA ARG A 59 -15.67 7.79 -16.33
C ARG A 59 -15.74 6.27 -16.29
N ALA A 60 -14.84 5.61 -17.01
CA ALA A 60 -14.67 4.17 -17.09
C ALA A 60 -13.20 3.81 -17.43
N PRO A 61 -12.68 2.67 -16.92
CA PRO A 61 -13.29 1.80 -15.90
C PRO A 61 -13.39 2.47 -14.52
N CYS A 62 -14.19 1.88 -13.65
CA CYS A 62 -14.32 2.28 -12.25
C CYS A 62 -13.87 1.17 -11.31
N PHE A 63 -13.26 1.55 -10.19
CA PHE A 63 -13.08 0.73 -9.01
C PHE A 63 -14.11 1.16 -7.95
N GLU A 64 -14.81 0.21 -7.36
CA GLU A 64 -15.71 0.43 -6.22
C GLU A 64 -15.11 -0.26 -5.00
N MET A 65 -15.04 0.47 -3.88
CA MET A 65 -14.45 -0.06 -2.65
C MET A 65 -15.25 -1.26 -2.15
N PRO A 66 -14.62 -2.44 -1.94
CA PRO A 66 -15.34 -3.63 -1.49
C PRO A 66 -15.85 -3.46 -0.06
N ALA A 67 -16.99 -4.09 0.20
CA ALA A 67 -17.59 -4.14 1.52
C ALA A 67 -16.85 -5.15 2.43
N ALA A 68 -16.98 -5.00 3.76
CA ALA A 68 -16.49 -6.01 4.72
C ALA A 68 -17.66 -6.71 5.42
N PRO A 69 -17.53 -8.00 5.76
CA PRO A 69 -18.49 -8.64 6.64
C PRO A 69 -18.51 -7.99 8.02
N VAL A 70 -19.69 -7.89 8.62
CA VAL A 70 -19.87 -7.50 10.02
C VAL A 70 -19.62 -8.71 10.91
N SER A 71 -18.78 -8.56 11.93
CA SER A 71 -18.49 -9.66 12.87
C SER A 71 -19.78 -10.13 13.56
N GLY A 72 -20.04 -11.43 13.54
CA GLY A 72 -21.26 -12.02 14.11
C GLY A 72 -22.49 -11.96 13.20
N SER A 73 -22.37 -11.45 11.97
CA SER A 73 -23.45 -11.42 10.98
C SER A 73 -23.02 -12.11 9.68
N SER A 74 -23.87 -12.96 9.12
CA SER A 74 -23.62 -13.63 7.82
C SER A 74 -24.24 -12.90 6.63
N LYS A 75 -24.96 -11.80 6.89
CA LYS A 75 -25.74 -11.07 5.87
C LYS A 75 -25.36 -9.60 5.77
N GLU A 76 -24.86 -9.02 6.86
CA GLU A 76 -24.57 -7.59 6.92
C GLU A 76 -23.13 -7.33 6.52
N HIS A 77 -22.95 -6.22 5.79
CA HIS A 77 -21.66 -5.77 5.35
C HIS A 77 -21.48 -4.28 5.62
N TYR A 78 -20.31 -3.90 6.10
CA TYR A 78 -19.87 -2.51 6.14
C TYR A 78 -19.60 -2.02 4.72
N GLN A 79 -20.37 -1.04 4.28
CA GLN A 79 -20.19 -0.37 2.99
C GLN A 79 -19.30 0.87 3.15
N PHE A 80 -18.15 0.89 2.50
CA PHE A 80 -17.18 1.99 2.64
C PHE A 80 -17.50 3.11 1.65
N GLY A 81 -18.66 3.75 1.85
CA GLY A 81 -19.28 4.69 0.91
C GLY A 81 -19.05 6.18 1.19
N LEU A 82 -18.36 6.54 2.28
CA LEU A 82 -18.22 7.92 2.74
C LEU A 82 -16.80 8.46 2.53
N ASN A 83 -16.66 9.78 2.40
CA ASN A 83 -15.38 10.51 2.48
C ASN A 83 -14.24 9.90 1.62
N PRO A 84 -14.43 9.72 0.29
CA PRO A 84 -13.38 9.20 -0.57
C PRO A 84 -12.12 10.06 -0.49
N ARG A 85 -10.98 9.43 -0.27
CA ARG A 85 -9.66 10.10 -0.32
C ARG A 85 -8.77 9.36 -1.29
N SER A 86 -7.94 10.12 -1.99
CA SER A 86 -6.95 9.55 -2.88
C SER A 86 -5.63 10.31 -2.82
N GLU A 87 -4.55 9.58 -3.05
CA GLU A 87 -3.21 10.13 -3.20
C GLU A 87 -2.54 9.44 -4.39
N ARG A 88 -1.93 10.23 -5.28
CA ARG A 88 -1.13 9.65 -6.36
C ARG A 88 0.23 9.22 -5.79
N LEU A 89 0.62 8.00 -6.12
CA LEU A 89 1.84 7.38 -5.63
C LEU A 89 2.85 7.22 -6.78
N PRO A 90 3.83 8.13 -6.93
CA PRO A 90 4.87 7.99 -7.94
C PRO A 90 5.72 6.75 -7.66
N ILE A 91 6.04 5.99 -8.72
CA ILE A 91 6.93 4.83 -8.64
C ILE A 91 8.32 5.23 -9.16
N ALA A 92 9.38 4.74 -8.53
CA ALA A 92 10.75 5.12 -8.86
C ALA A 92 11.14 4.76 -10.31
N SER A 93 10.59 3.65 -10.84
CA SER A 93 10.78 3.22 -12.23
C SER A 93 9.97 4.02 -13.26
N GLY A 94 9.24 5.06 -12.83
CA GLY A 94 8.34 5.85 -13.65
C GLY A 94 6.87 5.49 -13.42
N GLY A 95 5.98 6.35 -13.91
CA GLY A 95 4.54 6.18 -13.75
C GLY A 95 4.04 6.44 -12.33
N SER A 96 2.85 5.93 -12.02
CA SER A 96 2.23 6.13 -10.71
C SER A 96 1.09 5.15 -10.45
N TRP A 97 0.88 4.81 -9.19
CA TRP A 97 -0.35 4.18 -8.69
C TRP A 97 -1.21 5.21 -7.95
N VAL A 98 -2.32 4.77 -7.39
CA VAL A 98 -3.21 5.61 -6.57
C VAL A 98 -3.53 4.90 -5.25
N PHE A 99 -3.18 5.51 -4.12
CA PHE A 99 -3.81 5.16 -2.85
C PHE A 99 -5.26 5.64 -2.89
N PHE A 100 -6.19 4.81 -2.46
CA PHE A 100 -7.61 5.15 -2.39
C PHE A 100 -8.20 4.62 -1.09
N SER A 101 -9.01 5.44 -0.42
CA SER A 101 -9.72 5.03 0.78
C SER A 101 -11.18 5.47 0.78
N GLY A 102 -11.99 4.73 1.53
CA GLY A 102 -13.39 5.03 1.78
C GLY A 102 -13.74 4.67 3.21
N MET A 103 -14.70 5.40 3.77
CA MET A 103 -15.09 5.29 5.18
C MET A 103 -16.47 4.65 5.29
N PHE A 104 -16.68 3.90 6.37
CA PHE A 104 -17.97 3.50 6.89
C PHE A 104 -18.20 4.19 8.24
N SER A 105 -19.42 4.71 8.46
CA SER A 105 -19.87 5.18 9.77
C SER A 105 -21.35 4.84 9.94
N GLY A 106 -21.68 4.26 11.11
CA GLY A 106 -23.05 3.96 11.51
C GLY A 106 -23.70 5.05 12.37
N GLY A 107 -23.14 6.28 12.39
CA GLY A 107 -23.69 7.40 13.18
C GLY A 107 -23.30 7.42 14.67
N GLY A 108 -22.30 6.63 15.09
CA GLY A 108 -21.76 6.59 16.46
C GLY A 108 -20.27 6.98 16.57
N SER A 109 -19.61 6.59 17.67
CA SER A 109 -18.19 6.92 17.95
C SER A 109 -17.16 6.08 17.18
N GLY A 110 -17.59 5.01 16.51
CA GLY A 110 -16.73 4.14 15.70
C GLY A 110 -16.83 4.46 14.22
N MET A 111 -15.69 4.60 13.55
CA MET A 111 -15.62 4.72 12.09
C MET A 111 -14.61 3.69 11.58
N LEU A 112 -14.89 3.12 10.42
CA LEU A 112 -13.97 2.20 9.77
C LEU A 112 -13.49 2.82 8.47
N GLU A 113 -12.20 2.69 8.17
CA GLU A 113 -11.64 3.03 6.86
C GLU A 113 -11.24 1.74 6.13
N ARG A 114 -11.54 1.68 4.83
CA ARG A 114 -11.03 0.68 3.90
C ARG A 114 -10.02 1.34 3.00
N VAL A 115 -8.89 0.68 2.78
CA VAL A 115 -7.82 1.20 1.93
C VAL A 115 -7.53 0.27 0.76
N ALA A 116 -7.05 0.85 -0.33
CA ALA A 116 -6.61 0.16 -1.53
C ALA A 116 -5.42 0.89 -2.15
N VAL A 117 -4.55 0.15 -2.85
CA VAL A 117 -3.55 0.72 -3.76
C VAL A 117 -3.89 0.24 -5.14
N LEU A 118 -4.24 1.17 -6.02
CA LEU A 118 -4.81 0.91 -7.33
C LEU A 118 -3.75 1.08 -8.42
N ARG A 119 -3.63 0.08 -9.28
CA ARG A 119 -2.86 0.13 -10.53
C ARG A 119 -3.82 0.12 -11.72
N TYR A 120 -3.51 0.93 -12.74
CA TYR A 120 -4.18 0.82 -14.02
C TYR A 120 -3.44 -0.22 -14.87
N GLY A 121 -4.02 -1.40 -15.02
CA GLY A 121 -3.43 -2.51 -15.72
C GLY A 121 -3.36 -2.28 -17.23
N ALA A 122 -2.42 -2.95 -17.89
CA ALA A 122 -2.30 -2.93 -19.36
C ALA A 122 -3.55 -3.49 -20.07
N ASN A 123 -4.38 -4.25 -19.35
CA ASN A 123 -5.69 -4.75 -19.78
C ASN A 123 -6.80 -3.68 -19.77
N GLY A 124 -6.49 -2.43 -19.42
CA GLY A 124 -7.46 -1.34 -19.31
C GLY A 124 -8.39 -1.47 -18.11
N LYS A 125 -8.01 -2.22 -17.06
CA LYS A 125 -8.75 -2.38 -15.80
C LYS A 125 -8.01 -1.74 -14.64
N ILE A 126 -8.76 -1.41 -13.59
CA ILE A 126 -8.18 -0.99 -12.31
C ILE A 126 -8.01 -2.24 -11.43
N GLU A 127 -6.80 -2.44 -10.94
CA GLU A 127 -6.42 -3.58 -10.11
C GLU A 127 -6.11 -3.09 -8.69
N ASN A 128 -6.70 -3.73 -7.68
CA ASN A 128 -6.29 -3.50 -6.29
C ASN A 128 -5.09 -4.38 -5.96
N LEU A 129 -3.98 -3.73 -5.60
CA LEU A 129 -2.74 -4.38 -5.23
C LEU A 129 -2.69 -4.76 -3.75
N MET A 130 -3.56 -4.20 -2.92
CA MET A 130 -3.60 -4.48 -1.48
C MET A 130 -4.50 -5.69 -1.18
N PRO A 131 -4.19 -6.48 -0.13
CA PRO A 131 -5.23 -7.28 0.52
C PRO A 131 -6.33 -6.36 1.05
N GLU A 132 -7.50 -6.93 1.36
CA GLU A 132 -8.58 -6.15 1.98
C GLU A 132 -8.20 -5.76 3.41
N ILE A 133 -7.86 -4.47 3.59
CA ILE A 133 -7.44 -3.92 4.88
C ILE A 133 -8.52 -2.98 5.40
N THR A 134 -9.01 -3.30 6.61
CA THR A 134 -9.89 -2.44 7.40
C THR A 134 -9.09 -1.82 8.52
N GLU A 135 -9.36 -0.55 8.77
CA GLU A 135 -8.74 0.23 9.84
C GLU A 135 -9.82 0.89 10.68
N THR A 136 -9.51 1.11 11.94
CA THR A 136 -10.40 1.82 12.88
C THR A 136 -10.20 3.33 12.81
N GLU A 137 -11.04 4.07 13.52
CA GLU A 137 -11.00 5.53 13.62
C GLU A 137 -9.74 6.11 14.27
N MET A 138 -8.93 5.29 14.95
CA MET A 138 -7.68 5.73 15.59
C MET A 138 -6.43 5.24 14.85
N ALA A 139 -6.60 4.60 13.69
CA ALA A 139 -5.46 4.14 12.91
C ALA A 139 -4.61 5.32 12.41
N ASP A 140 -3.30 5.21 12.61
CA ASP A 140 -2.29 6.08 12.01
C ASP A 140 -1.70 5.35 10.80
N ARG A 141 -1.68 5.98 9.63
CA ARG A 141 -1.28 5.33 8.37
C ARG A 141 -0.52 6.25 7.45
N ALA A 142 0.40 5.68 6.68
CA ALA A 142 1.17 6.43 5.70
C ALA A 142 1.65 5.56 4.54
N MET A 143 1.83 6.22 3.38
CA MET A 143 2.55 5.68 2.23
C MET A 143 3.99 6.18 2.26
N TRP A 144 4.92 5.35 2.70
CA TRP A 144 6.32 5.73 2.82
C TRP A 144 7.11 5.47 1.54
N LYS A 145 7.98 6.41 1.19
CA LYS A 145 9.00 6.25 0.15
C LYS A 145 10.34 5.98 0.83
N VAL A 146 10.79 4.73 0.78
CA VAL A 146 12.08 4.29 1.34
C VAL A 146 12.83 3.50 0.26
N PRO A 147 13.45 4.17 -0.72
CA PRO A 147 14.09 3.53 -1.88
C PRO A 147 15.17 2.51 -1.51
N GLU A 148 15.80 2.68 -0.35
CA GLU A 148 16.80 1.75 0.17
C GLU A 148 16.19 0.40 0.55
N VAL A 149 14.88 0.34 0.82
CA VAL A 149 14.15 -0.89 1.18
C VAL A 149 13.37 -1.44 -0.01
N SER A 150 12.70 -0.57 -0.76
CA SER A 150 11.81 -0.96 -1.87
C SER A 150 11.75 0.15 -2.92
N PRO A 151 11.79 -0.18 -4.22
CA PRO A 151 11.56 0.80 -5.30
C PRO A 151 10.08 1.23 -5.40
N TYR A 152 9.18 0.50 -4.74
CA TYR A 152 7.75 0.80 -4.64
C TYR A 152 7.42 1.43 -3.28
N PRO A 153 6.37 2.27 -3.20
CA PRO A 153 5.83 2.78 -1.94
C PRO A 153 5.56 1.65 -0.94
N LEU A 154 5.81 1.92 0.34
CA LEU A 154 5.49 1.03 1.44
C LEU A 154 4.21 1.52 2.10
N PHE A 155 3.26 0.62 2.31
CA PHE A 155 2.12 0.94 3.16
C PHE A 155 2.50 0.59 4.60
N VAL A 156 2.34 1.53 5.52
CA VAL A 156 2.60 1.34 6.94
C VAL A 156 1.40 1.85 7.70
N ARG A 157 0.93 1.08 8.68
CA ARG A 157 -0.13 1.51 9.58
C ARG A 157 0.18 1.12 11.02
N ALA A 158 -0.43 1.82 11.95
CA ALA A 158 -0.56 1.47 13.35
C ALA A 158 -2.05 1.55 13.69
N ASP A 159 -2.66 0.41 13.98
CA ASP A 159 -4.07 0.35 14.40
C ASP A 159 -4.15 -0.03 15.87
N TYR A 160 -5.08 0.54 16.61
CA TYR A 160 -5.12 0.35 18.05
C TYR A 160 -5.64 -1.05 18.41
N VAL A 161 -5.19 -1.55 19.56
CA VAL A 161 -5.60 -2.86 20.08
C VAL A 161 -6.31 -2.66 21.41
N TRP A 162 -7.60 -2.98 21.46
CA TRP A 162 -8.38 -2.96 22.70
C TRP A 162 -7.76 -3.88 23.75
N GLY A 163 -7.34 -3.29 24.86
CA GLY A 163 -7.09 -4.00 26.10
C GLY A 163 -8.36 -4.24 26.90
N LYS A 164 -8.29 -5.18 27.85
CA LYS A 164 -9.34 -5.34 28.85
C LYS A 164 -9.42 -4.08 29.71
N ASP A 165 -10.65 -3.59 29.95
CA ASP A 165 -10.95 -2.43 30.78
C ASP A 165 -10.38 -1.09 30.25
N GLU A 166 -10.03 -1.01 28.95
CA GLU A 166 -9.62 0.25 28.31
C GLU A 166 -10.84 1.05 27.82
N SER A 167 -10.77 2.38 27.87
CA SER A 167 -11.79 3.28 27.32
C SER A 167 -11.32 3.96 26.04
N HIS A 168 -12.25 4.49 25.23
CA HIS A 168 -11.97 5.21 23.98
C HIS A 168 -11.09 6.47 24.14
N PHE A 169 -10.86 6.93 25.37
CA PHE A 169 -10.18 8.20 25.65
C PHE A 169 -8.80 8.02 26.27
N GLU A 170 -8.37 6.77 26.44
CA GLU A 170 -7.09 6.46 27.07
C GLU A 170 -6.02 6.15 26.02
N LYS A 171 -4.77 6.05 26.49
CA LYS A 171 -3.68 5.62 25.62
C LYS A 171 -3.81 4.12 25.34
N HIS A 172 -3.67 3.72 24.09
CA HIS A 172 -3.76 2.33 23.66
C HIS A 172 -2.43 1.78 23.18
N PHE A 173 -2.29 0.46 23.21
CA PHE A 173 -1.27 -0.20 22.41
C PHE A 173 -1.70 -0.24 20.95
N PHE A 174 -0.74 -0.24 20.04
CA PHE A 174 -1.01 -0.31 18.61
C PHE A 174 -0.36 -1.54 18.00
N GLU A 175 -1.02 -2.17 17.05
CA GLU A 175 -0.43 -3.14 16.13
C GLU A 175 0.08 -2.38 14.91
N VAL A 176 1.41 -2.39 14.76
CA VAL A 176 2.11 -1.78 13.64
C VAL A 176 2.37 -2.83 12.59
N ASP A 177 1.87 -2.59 11.39
CA ASP A 177 2.04 -3.44 10.23
C ASP A 177 2.78 -2.67 9.12
N ALA A 178 3.62 -3.38 8.37
CA ALA A 178 4.23 -2.85 7.15
C ALA A 178 4.06 -3.82 5.99
N TRP A 179 3.67 -3.29 4.83
CA TRP A 179 3.52 -4.03 3.58
C TRP A 179 4.40 -3.46 2.50
N ALA A 180 4.99 -4.36 1.72
CA ALA A 180 5.75 -4.03 0.53
C ALA A 180 5.11 -4.72 -0.67
N PHE A 181 5.14 -4.05 -1.83
CA PHE A 181 4.75 -4.67 -3.08
C PHE A 181 5.73 -5.79 -3.44
N ASP A 182 5.19 -6.95 -3.78
CA ASP A 182 5.91 -8.11 -4.28
C ASP A 182 5.61 -8.29 -5.78
N PRO A 183 6.55 -7.95 -6.68
CA PRO A 183 6.35 -8.06 -8.12
C PRO A 183 6.07 -9.49 -8.60
N ALA A 184 6.51 -10.51 -7.88
CA ALA A 184 6.34 -11.91 -8.30
C ALA A 184 4.86 -12.35 -8.24
N ILE A 185 4.11 -11.79 -7.29
CA ILE A 185 2.67 -12.04 -7.14
C ILE A 185 1.80 -10.85 -7.54
N SER A 186 2.44 -9.73 -7.93
CA SER A 186 1.77 -8.49 -8.32
C SER A 186 0.83 -7.92 -7.24
N GLN A 187 1.20 -8.08 -5.96
CA GLN A 187 0.40 -7.65 -4.80
C GLN A 187 1.29 -7.21 -3.64
N TYR A 188 0.73 -6.44 -2.72
CA TYR A 188 1.36 -6.13 -1.44
C TYR A 188 1.35 -7.34 -0.51
N LYS A 189 2.51 -7.61 0.08
CA LYS A 189 2.71 -8.64 1.07
C LYS A 189 3.13 -8.01 2.40
N LYS A 190 2.51 -8.47 3.49
CA LYS A 190 2.91 -8.05 4.84
C LYS A 190 4.34 -8.51 5.09
N ARG A 191 5.22 -7.58 5.48
CA ARG A 191 6.63 -7.84 5.82
C ARG A 191 6.77 -8.20 7.29
N PHE A 192 6.07 -7.48 8.17
CA PHE A 192 5.99 -7.77 9.59
C PHE A 192 4.73 -7.16 10.21
N SER A 193 4.42 -7.65 11.41
CA SER A 193 3.53 -7.04 12.38
C SER A 193 4.26 -7.00 13.73
N TYR A 194 4.04 -5.96 14.54
CA TYR A 194 4.39 -5.98 15.95
C TYR A 194 3.48 -5.08 16.78
N ARG A 195 3.30 -5.43 18.05
CA ARG A 195 2.64 -4.57 19.03
C ARG A 195 3.64 -3.58 19.60
N THR A 196 3.26 -2.30 19.70
CA THR A 196 4.09 -1.27 20.32
C THR A 196 4.45 -1.63 21.76
N ALA A 197 5.65 -1.23 22.20
CA ALA A 197 6.12 -1.50 23.57
C ALA A 197 5.47 -0.60 24.62
N LYS A 198 4.90 0.53 24.20
CA LYS A 198 4.20 1.49 25.04
C LYS A 198 2.86 1.89 24.43
N ARG A 199 2.02 2.51 25.25
CA ARG A 199 0.74 3.05 24.85
C ARG A 199 0.88 4.46 24.26
N TYR A 200 0.09 4.78 23.24
CA TYR A 200 0.02 6.08 22.58
C TYR A 200 -1.38 6.68 22.71
N ASP A 201 -1.45 8.01 22.78
CA ASP A 201 -2.71 8.74 22.80
C ASP A 201 -3.32 8.83 21.40
N ARG A 202 -4.60 9.19 21.32
CA ARG A 202 -5.26 9.60 20.09
C ARG A 202 -4.67 10.92 19.64
N GLY A 203 -3.56 10.85 18.91
CA GLY A 203 -2.99 12.03 18.26
C GLY A 203 -4.00 12.58 17.25
N GLU A 204 -4.49 13.81 17.44
CA GLU A 204 -5.23 14.49 16.39
C GLU A 204 -4.24 14.87 15.26
N GLY A 205 -4.26 14.12 14.15
CA GLY A 205 -3.39 14.36 12.98
C GLY A 205 -2.77 13.09 12.42
N SER A 206 -2.21 13.18 11.21
CA SER A 206 -1.79 12.03 10.38
C SER A 206 -0.38 11.48 10.63
N ASP A 207 0.23 11.64 11.83
CA ASP A 207 1.63 11.23 12.05
C ASP A 207 2.05 11.10 13.54
N HIS A 208 1.29 10.42 14.42
CA HIS A 208 1.60 10.40 15.86
C HIS A 208 2.18 9.09 16.42
N VAL A 209 1.78 7.92 15.93
CA VAL A 209 2.36 6.63 16.33
C VAL A 209 3.47 6.24 15.37
N LEU A 210 3.22 6.36 14.06
CA LEU A 210 4.16 5.98 13.02
C LEU A 210 5.44 6.83 13.07
N SER A 211 5.32 8.12 13.37
CA SER A 211 6.48 8.99 13.58
C SER A 211 7.31 8.57 14.78
N ALA A 212 6.68 8.22 15.91
CA ALA A 212 7.37 7.81 17.13
C ALA A 212 8.05 6.45 16.98
N GLU A 213 7.43 5.54 16.23
CA GLU A 213 7.92 4.18 15.97
C GLU A 213 8.84 4.09 14.74
N ARG A 214 9.07 5.21 14.03
CA ARG A 214 9.73 5.23 12.72
C ARG A 214 11.08 4.53 12.69
N ALA A 215 11.91 4.75 13.71
CA ALA A 215 13.23 4.13 13.79
C ALA A 215 13.15 2.60 13.89
N GLU A 216 12.20 2.09 14.68
CA GLU A 216 11.99 0.64 14.85
C GLU A 216 11.40 0.01 13.58
N ILE A 217 10.42 0.69 12.95
CA ILE A 217 9.82 0.25 11.68
C ILE A 217 10.90 0.14 10.60
N LEU A 218 11.75 1.17 10.43
CA LEU A 218 12.85 1.14 9.47
C LEU A 218 13.87 0.04 9.79
N ARG A 219 14.23 -0.13 11.06
CA ARG A 219 15.14 -1.21 11.48
C ARG A 219 14.60 -2.57 11.05
N ARG A 220 13.32 -2.86 11.28
CA ARG A 220 12.67 -4.11 10.86
C ARG A 220 12.57 -4.27 9.34
N LEU A 221 12.24 -3.19 8.63
CA LEU A 221 12.20 -3.18 7.16
C LEU A 221 13.57 -3.54 6.55
N THR A 222 14.65 -3.02 7.13
CA THR A 222 16.02 -3.33 6.65
C THR A 222 16.53 -4.70 7.06
N ALA A 223 16.13 -5.21 8.23
CA ALA A 223 16.56 -6.52 8.74
C ALA A 223 15.93 -7.70 7.99
N GLY A 224 14.75 -7.51 7.39
CA GLY A 224 14.05 -8.54 6.64
C GLY A 224 14.38 -8.58 5.15
N LYS A 225 15.46 -7.92 4.69
CA LYS A 225 15.93 -7.99 3.29
C LYS A 225 16.37 -9.39 2.89
#